data_AF-A0A964U9Y3-F1
#
_entry.id   AF-A0A964U9Y3-F1
#
_cell.length_a   1.000
_cell.length_b   1.000
_cell.length_c   1.000
_cell.angle_alpha   90.00
_cell.angle_beta   90.00
_cell.angle_gamma   90.00
#
_symmetry.space_group_name_H-M   'P 1'
#
loop_
_entity.id
_entity.type
_entity.pdbx_description
1 polymer ?
#
loop_
_entity_poly.entity_id
_entity_poly.type
_entity_poly.pdbx_seq_one_letter_code
_entity_poly.pdbx_strand_id
1 'polypeptide(L)'
;MHESARMVGLKGGESYNNITYTGEITGVELFCRYAGSDPIDAEVELTFAFGKGEAASGDSHRYPFFVAVTRRNGTVLAKQSYAVDVDFDGEPVRARTERVAVTIPRADETISGANFEVLVGFELTEAQLAFNRAGKRFRLDARQ
;
A
#
# COMPACT_ATOMS: atom_id res chain seq x y z
N MET A 1 -9.24 5.83 5.41
CA MET A 1 -8.08 4.90 5.44
C MET A 1 -8.23 3.77 4.43
N HIS A 2 -9.40 3.15 4.26
CA HIS A 2 -9.63 2.10 3.24
C HIS A 2 -9.36 2.52 1.79
N GLU A 3 -9.40 3.83 1.50
CA GLU A 3 -9.24 4.35 0.14
C GLU A 3 -7.83 4.14 -0.43
N SER A 4 -6.79 4.06 0.39
CA SER A 4 -5.41 3.91 -0.11
C SER A 4 -4.92 2.46 -0.15
N ALA A 5 -5.72 1.51 0.33
CA ALA A 5 -5.37 0.08 0.31
C ALA A 5 -5.40 -0.51 -1.11
N ARG A 6 -5.97 0.21 -2.08
CA ARG A 6 -6.15 -0.23 -3.46
C ARG A 6 -5.80 0.87 -4.46
N MET A 7 -5.21 0.48 -5.57
CA MET A 7 -4.92 1.33 -6.72
C MET A 7 -5.59 0.73 -7.95
N VAL A 8 -6.24 1.58 -8.76
CA VAL A 8 -6.80 1.20 -10.06
C VAL A 8 -6.45 2.29 -11.06
N GLY A 9 -5.61 1.97 -12.04
CA GLY A 9 -5.38 2.79 -13.21
C GLY A 9 -6.45 2.54 -14.27
N LEU A 10 -6.97 3.62 -14.86
CA LEU A 10 -7.93 3.57 -15.96
C LEU A 10 -7.41 4.42 -17.12
N LYS A 11 -7.61 3.96 -18.34
CA LYS A 11 -7.36 4.71 -19.57
C LYS A 11 -8.68 4.99 -20.28
N GLY A 12 -9.15 6.24 -20.22
CA GLY A 12 -10.45 6.63 -20.78
C GLY A 12 -11.58 6.52 -19.76
N GLY A 13 -12.70 5.90 -20.13
CA GLY A 13 -13.88 5.78 -19.26
C GLY A 13 -13.75 4.71 -18.17
N GLU A 14 -14.68 4.71 -17.22
CA GLU A 14 -14.75 3.72 -16.13
C GLU A 14 -15.35 2.38 -16.60
N SER A 15 -14.59 1.61 -17.36
CA SER A 15 -14.95 0.27 -17.84
C SER A 15 -13.85 -0.73 -17.48
N TYR A 16 -14.22 -2.00 -17.34
CA TYR A 16 -13.28 -3.09 -17.05
C TYR A 16 -12.16 -3.17 -18.10
N ASN A 17 -12.50 -3.03 -19.38
CA ASN A 17 -11.53 -3.11 -20.48
C ASN A 17 -10.56 -1.92 -20.50
N ASN A 18 -10.87 -0.85 -19.76
CA ASN A 18 -10.01 0.33 -19.65
C ASN A 18 -9.04 0.25 -18.46
N ILE A 19 -9.07 -0.84 -17.69
CA ILE A 19 -8.12 -1.05 -16.59
C ILE A 19 -6.71 -1.19 -17.17
N THR A 20 -5.79 -0.36 -16.68
CA THR A 20 -4.38 -0.43 -17.03
C THR A 20 -3.65 -1.32 -16.03
N TYR A 21 -3.60 -0.90 -14.77
CA TYR A 21 -2.92 -1.61 -13.69
C TYR A 21 -3.76 -1.53 -12.43
N THR A 22 -3.66 -2.55 -11.58
CA THR A 22 -4.29 -2.57 -10.26
C THR A 22 -3.28 -2.99 -9.21
N GLY A 23 -3.49 -2.54 -7.99
CA GLY A 23 -2.74 -2.97 -6.81
C GLY A 23 -3.67 -3.08 -5.62
N GLU A 24 -3.48 -4.11 -4.81
CA GLU A 24 -4.16 -4.28 -3.53
C GLU A 24 -3.15 -4.68 -2.46
N ILE A 25 -3.19 -4.01 -1.31
CA ILE A 25 -2.48 -4.44 -0.11
C ILE A 25 -3.34 -5.53 0.53
N THR A 26 -2.87 -6.77 0.48
CA THR A 26 -3.61 -7.95 0.95
C THR A 26 -3.17 -8.39 2.35
N GLY A 27 -2.00 -7.97 2.82
CA GLY A 27 -1.51 -8.26 4.16
C GLY A 27 -0.57 -7.17 4.69
N VAL A 28 -0.68 -6.89 5.98
CA VAL A 28 0.20 -5.98 6.72
C VAL A 28 0.52 -6.63 8.06
N GLU A 29 1.78 -6.96 8.28
CA GLU A 29 2.27 -7.55 9.53
C GLU A 29 3.36 -6.67 10.12
N LEU A 30 3.27 -6.38 11.42
CA LEU A 30 4.22 -5.52 12.14
C LEU A 30 5.05 -6.39 13.09
N PHE A 31 6.37 -6.39 12.86
CA PHE A 31 7.36 -7.07 13.69
C PHE A 31 8.14 -6.05 14.51
N CYS A 32 7.85 -5.93 15.80
CA CYS A 32 8.61 -5.07 16.71
C CYS A 32 9.82 -5.85 17.26
N ARG A 33 11.04 -5.45 16.90
CA ARG A 33 12.26 -6.13 17.39
C ARG A 33 12.66 -5.66 18.78
N TYR A 34 12.49 -4.37 19.09
CA TYR A 34 12.93 -3.76 20.36
C TYR A 34 11.93 -2.73 20.89
N ALA A 35 10.83 -3.18 21.49
CA ALA A 35 9.83 -2.29 22.09
C ALA A 35 10.29 -1.61 23.41
N GLY A 36 11.44 -2.03 23.95
CA GLY A 36 12.00 -1.52 25.21
C GLY A 36 13.09 -0.46 25.06
N SER A 37 13.56 -0.16 23.84
CA SER A 37 14.51 0.93 23.56
C SER A 37 13.85 2.08 22.82
N ASP A 38 14.41 3.28 22.94
CA ASP A 38 13.96 4.48 22.23
C ASP A 38 14.95 4.88 21.13
N PRO A 39 14.50 5.10 19.88
CA PRO A 39 13.15 4.89 19.36
C PRO A 39 12.78 3.39 19.21
N ILE A 40 11.50 3.09 19.00
CA ILE A 40 11.07 1.72 18.68
C ILE A 40 11.40 1.44 17.21
N ASP A 41 12.31 0.50 16.99
CA ASP A 41 12.57 -0.05 15.67
C ASP A 41 11.64 -1.23 15.39
N ALA A 42 10.85 -1.08 14.33
CA ALA A 42 9.93 -2.08 13.84
C ALA A 42 10.20 -2.38 12.36
N GLU A 43 9.73 -3.53 11.92
CA GLU A 43 9.74 -3.95 10.53
C GLU A 43 8.30 -4.25 10.13
N VAL A 44 7.87 -3.71 8.99
CA VAL A 44 6.56 -3.99 8.42
C VAL A 44 6.76 -4.92 7.24
N GLU A 45 6.09 -6.07 7.26
CA GLU A 45 5.94 -6.92 6.10
C GLU A 45 4.62 -6.61 5.40
N LEU A 46 4.70 -6.37 4.10
CA LEU A 46 3.60 -5.96 3.24
C LEU A 46 3.42 -6.98 2.15
N THR A 47 2.23 -7.54 2.06
CA THR A 47 1.86 -8.42 0.93
C THR A 47 0.96 -7.64 -0.02
N PHE A 48 1.35 -7.65 -1.30
CA PHE A 48 0.66 -6.98 -2.39
C PHE A 48 0.17 -8.01 -3.41
N ALA A 49 -1.00 -7.73 -3.99
CA ALA A 49 -1.48 -8.36 -5.21
C ALA A 49 -1.59 -7.28 -6.30
N PHE A 50 -0.85 -7.48 -7.40
CA PHE A 50 -0.85 -6.59 -8.55
C PHE A 50 -1.53 -7.25 -9.73
N GLY A 51 -2.28 -6.46 -10.50
CA GLY A 51 -2.95 -6.93 -11.70
C GLY A 51 -2.66 -6.05 -12.92
N LYS A 52 -2.48 -6.68 -14.08
CA LYS A 52 -2.30 -6.04 -15.38
C LYS A 52 -3.61 -6.19 -16.15
N GLY A 53 -4.24 -5.07 -16.46
CA GLY A 53 -5.47 -5.03 -17.26
C GLY A 53 -5.17 -4.96 -18.76
N GLU A 54 -6.22 -5.13 -19.58
CA GLU A 54 -6.10 -5.14 -21.04
C GLU A 54 -5.62 -3.82 -21.64
N ALA A 55 -5.87 -2.69 -20.96
CA ALA A 55 -5.44 -1.37 -21.41
C ALA A 55 -4.02 -0.99 -20.94
N ALA A 56 -3.29 -1.91 -20.28
CA ALA A 56 -1.92 -1.70 -19.83
C ALA A 56 -1.01 -1.27 -20.99
N SER A 57 -0.10 -0.32 -20.72
CA SER A 57 0.85 0.18 -21.73
C SER A 57 2.06 -0.73 -21.94
N GLY A 58 2.25 -1.73 -21.07
CA GLY A 58 3.39 -2.64 -21.09
C GLY A 58 3.31 -3.69 -19.99
N ASP A 59 4.30 -4.57 -19.95
CA ASP A 59 4.35 -5.71 -19.04
C ASP A 59 4.98 -5.41 -17.68
N SER A 60 5.37 -4.16 -17.43
CA SER A 60 5.91 -3.74 -16.14
C SER A 60 5.28 -2.44 -15.67
N HIS A 61 5.18 -2.26 -14.35
CA HIS A 61 4.65 -1.05 -13.75
C HIS A 61 5.27 -0.78 -12.38
N ARG A 62 5.45 0.51 -12.06
CA ARG A 62 5.95 0.97 -10.77
C ARG A 62 4.79 1.40 -9.88
N TYR A 63 4.72 0.85 -8.68
CA TYR A 63 3.65 1.11 -7.71
C TYR A 63 4.20 1.91 -6.54
N PRO A 64 4.03 3.24 -6.52
CA PRO A 64 4.43 4.05 -5.37
C PRO A 64 3.48 3.78 -4.19
N PHE A 65 4.05 3.61 -3.00
CA PHE A 65 3.32 3.43 -1.76
C PHE A 65 4.00 4.18 -0.64
N PHE A 66 3.30 4.39 0.47
CA PHE A 66 3.86 5.03 1.65
C PHE A 66 3.65 4.18 2.89
N VAL A 67 4.54 4.37 3.85
CA VAL A 67 4.37 3.94 5.23
C VAL A 67 4.40 5.18 6.11
N ALA A 68 3.40 5.33 6.97
CA ALA A 68 3.29 6.45 7.89
C ALA A 68 3.10 5.97 9.31
N VAL A 69 3.80 6.61 10.24
CA VAL A 69 3.58 6.45 11.68
C VAL A 69 2.73 7.61 12.16
N THR A 70 1.63 7.30 12.82
CA THR A 70 0.69 8.28 13.34
C THR A 70 0.39 8.04 14.80
N ARG A 71 -0.11 9.07 15.50
CA ARG A 71 -0.82 8.88 16.77
C ARG A 71 -2.24 8.40 16.48
N ARG A 72 -2.88 7.75 17.45
CA ARG A 72 -4.31 7.35 17.37
C ARG A 72 -5.30 8.48 17.04
N ASN A 73 -4.91 9.74 17.25
CA ASN A 73 -5.72 10.90 16.87
C ASN A 73 -5.55 11.31 15.39
N GLY A 74 -4.79 10.54 14.60
CA GLY A 74 -4.52 10.80 13.19
C GLY A 74 -3.34 11.74 12.91
N THR A 75 -2.65 12.25 13.94
CA THR A 75 -1.47 13.11 13.73
C THR A 75 -0.34 12.30 13.11
N VAL A 76 0.12 12.69 11.92
CA VAL A 76 1.27 12.06 11.25
C VAL A 76 2.56 12.51 11.94
N LEU A 77 3.35 11.53 12.38
CA LEU A 77 4.64 11.74 13.03
C LEU A 77 5.80 11.53 12.07
N ALA A 78 5.69 10.51 11.23
CA ALA A 78 6.65 10.20 10.18
C ALA A 78 5.89 9.63 8.97
N LYS A 79 6.37 9.91 7.76
CA LYS A 79 5.89 9.31 6.52
C LYS A 79 7.09 9.11 5.60
N GLN A 80 7.19 7.92 5.02
CA GLN A 80 8.20 7.60 4.02
C GLN A 80 7.53 6.97 2.81
N SER A 81 7.99 7.37 1.63
CA SER A 81 7.52 6.87 0.34
C SER A 81 8.49 5.83 -0.20
N TYR A 82 7.93 4.79 -0.80
CA TYR A 82 8.60 3.66 -1.40
C TYR A 82 7.96 3.35 -2.75
N ALA A 83 8.54 2.41 -3.50
CA ALA A 83 7.91 1.89 -4.69
C ALA A 83 8.28 0.43 -4.90
N VAL A 84 7.32 -0.34 -5.45
CA VAL A 84 7.56 -1.69 -5.94
C VAL A 84 7.55 -1.64 -7.46
N ASP A 85 8.64 -2.08 -8.10
CA ASP A 85 8.68 -2.29 -9.54
C ASP A 85 8.25 -3.74 -9.83
N VAL A 86 7.16 -3.91 -10.57
CA VAL A 86 6.60 -5.22 -10.90
C VAL A 86 6.75 -5.46 -12.38
N ASP A 87 7.42 -6.56 -12.72
CA ASP A 87 7.33 -7.20 -14.03
C ASP A 87 6.32 -8.35 -13.94
N PHE A 88 5.35 -8.32 -14.85
CA PHE A 88 4.28 -9.29 -14.92
C PHE A 88 4.71 -10.59 -15.61
N ASP A 89 5.74 -10.57 -16.46
CA ASP A 89 6.26 -11.75 -17.18
C ASP A 89 5.16 -12.49 -17.94
N GLY A 90 4.34 -11.73 -18.68
CA GLY A 90 3.18 -12.22 -19.41
C GLY A 90 1.93 -12.47 -18.55
N GLU A 91 2.07 -12.70 -17.25
CA GLU A 91 0.95 -13.06 -16.37
C GLU A 91 0.00 -11.88 -16.08
N PRO A 92 -1.30 -12.10 -15.87
CA PRO A 92 -2.24 -11.04 -15.54
C PRO A 92 -2.13 -10.58 -14.08
N VAL A 93 -1.56 -11.41 -13.18
CA VAL A 93 -1.49 -11.14 -11.75
C VAL A 93 -0.11 -11.52 -11.18
N ARG A 94 0.43 -10.69 -10.28
CA ARG A 94 1.64 -10.98 -9.52
C ARG A 94 1.46 -10.64 -8.04
N ALA A 95 1.83 -11.56 -7.17
CA ALA A 95 1.99 -11.29 -5.75
C ALA A 95 3.43 -10.90 -5.42
N ARG A 96 3.61 -9.96 -4.48
CA ARG A 96 4.92 -9.56 -3.95
C ARG A 96 4.83 -9.32 -2.45
N THR A 97 5.91 -9.63 -1.75
CA THR A 97 6.05 -9.35 -0.33
C THR A 97 7.27 -8.45 -0.14
N GLU A 98 7.07 -7.31 0.51
CA GLU A 98 8.10 -6.33 0.82
C GLU A 98 8.28 -6.21 2.33
N ARG A 99 9.52 -6.02 2.78
CA ARG A 99 9.83 -5.69 4.17
C ARG A 99 10.46 -4.32 4.25
N VAL A 100 9.92 -3.48 5.11
CA VAL A 100 10.37 -2.10 5.28
C VAL A 100 10.61 -1.81 6.76
N ALA A 101 11.77 -1.25 7.07
CA ALA A 101 12.08 -0.77 8.41
C ALA A 101 11.31 0.51 8.70
N VAL A 102 10.75 0.62 9.91
CA VAL A 102 9.98 1.75 10.39
C VAL A 102 10.47 2.13 11.79
N THR A 103 10.85 3.39 11.94
CA THR A 103 11.18 3.96 13.24
C THR A 103 9.95 4.68 13.79
N ILE A 104 9.47 4.26 14.95
CA ILE A 104 8.37 4.91 15.66
C ILE A 104 8.99 5.91 16.65
N PRO A 105 8.81 7.23 16.45
CA PRO A 105 9.42 8.24 17.31
C PRO A 105 8.67 8.30 18.64
N ARG A 106 9.09 7.45 19.58
CA ARG A 106 8.65 7.46 20.96
C ARG A 106 9.57 8.37 21.77
N ALA A 107 8.97 9.23 22.61
CA ALA A 107 9.73 10.19 23.41
C ALA A 107 10.42 9.55 24.61
N ASP A 108 9.80 8.55 25.22
CA ASP A 108 10.33 7.78 26.35
C ASP A 108 9.63 6.41 26.48
N GLU A 109 10.30 5.46 27.13
CA GLU A 109 9.86 4.07 27.32
C GLU A 109 8.52 3.89 28.05
N THR A 110 8.07 4.88 28.84
CA THR A 110 6.78 4.80 29.56
C THR A 110 5.59 4.96 28.62
N ILE A 111 5.80 5.50 27.43
CA ILE A 111 4.77 5.60 26.39
C ILE A 111 4.60 4.24 25.72
N SER A 112 3.41 3.66 25.86
CA SER A 112 3.10 2.40 25.18
C SER A 112 3.22 2.55 23.65
N GLY A 113 3.90 1.60 22.99
CA GLY A 113 3.91 1.49 21.54
C GLY A 113 2.50 1.36 20.93
N ALA A 114 1.53 0.90 21.71
CA ALA A 114 0.13 0.84 21.31
C ALA A 114 -0.51 2.23 21.10
N ASN A 115 0.13 3.33 21.50
CA ASN A 115 -0.35 4.69 21.26
C ASN A 115 -0.09 5.17 19.82
N PHE A 116 0.66 4.41 19.05
CA PHE A 116 1.00 4.69 17.65
C PHE A 116 0.28 3.73 16.72
N GLU A 117 0.06 4.18 15.49
CA GLU A 117 -0.49 3.40 14.39
C GLU A 117 0.45 3.48 13.21
N VAL A 118 0.72 2.34 12.58
CA VAL A 118 1.46 2.27 11.32
C VAL A 118 0.44 2.10 10.20
N LEU A 119 0.44 3.07 9.28
CA LEU A 119 -0.49 3.15 8.16
C LEU A 119 0.25 2.91 6.87
N VAL A 120 -0.33 2.10 5.99
CA VAL A 120 0.25 1.79 4.68
C VAL A 120 -0.79 1.99 3.60
N GLY A 121 -0.37 2.55 2.48
CA GLY A 121 -1.24 2.78 1.33
C GLY A 121 -0.49 3.12 0.07
N PHE A 122 -1.12 2.91 -1.08
CA PHE A 122 -0.61 3.41 -2.35
C PHE A 122 -0.62 4.94 -2.39
N GLU A 123 0.34 5.52 -3.10
CA GLU A 123 0.28 6.93 -3.47
C GLU A 123 -0.63 7.08 -4.67
N LEU A 124 -1.88 7.47 -4.38
CA LEU A 124 -2.93 7.59 -5.38
C LEU A 124 -2.95 8.96 -6.01
N THR A 125 -3.21 9.01 -7.32
CA THR A 125 -3.62 10.25 -8.00
C THR A 125 -5.02 10.67 -7.52
N GLU A 126 -5.38 11.94 -7.72
CA GLU A 126 -6.70 12.45 -7.34
C GLU A 126 -7.84 11.66 -7.99
N ALA A 127 -7.67 11.26 -9.25
CA ALA A 127 -8.65 10.45 -9.96
C ALA A 127 -8.85 9.06 -9.33
N GLN A 128 -7.76 8.41 -8.92
CA GLN A 128 -7.79 7.12 -8.23
C GLN A 128 -8.45 7.23 -6.85
N LEU A 129 -8.12 8.30 -6.13
CA LEU A 129 -8.73 8.56 -4.83
C LEU A 129 -10.24 8.82 -4.96
N ALA A 130 -10.65 9.60 -5.96
CA ALA A 130 -12.06 9.85 -6.27
C ALA A 130 -12.80 8.54 -6.63
N PHE A 131 -12.17 7.67 -7.43
CA PHE A 131 -12.72 6.35 -7.77
C PHE A 131 -12.96 5.50 -6.51
N ASN A 132 -11.97 5.43 -5.61
CA ASN A 132 -12.07 4.66 -4.37
C ASN A 132 -13.13 5.24 -3.40
N ARG A 133 -13.23 6.57 -3.31
CA ARG A 133 -14.26 7.28 -2.51
C ARG A 133 -15.68 7.01 -2.99
N ALA A 134 -15.87 6.83 -4.29
CA ALA A 134 -17.16 6.48 -4.85
C ALA A 134 -17.57 5.02 -4.56
N GLY A 135 -16.74 4.23 -3.86
CA GLY A 135 -17.01 2.85 -3.51
C GLY A 135 -16.94 1.88 -4.68
N LYS A 136 -16.45 2.35 -5.84
CA LYS A 136 -16.34 1.55 -7.06
C LYS A 136 -15.24 0.50 -6.89
N ARG A 137 -15.50 -0.71 -7.39
CA ARG A 137 -14.56 -1.84 -7.29
C ARG A 137 -14.53 -2.58 -8.61
N PHE A 138 -13.34 -2.68 -9.19
CA PHE A 138 -13.04 -3.71 -10.17
C PHE A 138 -12.25 -4.80 -9.45
N ARG A 139 -12.73 -6.04 -9.50
CA ARG A 139 -11.93 -7.20 -9.11
C ARG A 139 -11.38 -7.80 -10.39
N LEU A 140 -10.08 -7.70 -10.59
CA LEU A 140 -9.39 -8.61 -11.50
C LEU A 140 -9.28 -9.93 -10.71
N ASP A 141 -10.31 -10.78 -10.81
CA ASP A 141 -10.26 -12.08 -10.16
C ASP A 141 -9.23 -12.94 -10.90
N ALA A 142 -8.24 -13.48 -10.18
CA ALA A 142 -7.47 -14.62 -10.64
C ALA A 142 -8.42 -15.85 -10.64
N ARG A 143 -9.14 -16.07 -11.73
CA ARG A 143 -9.89 -17.30 -12.03
C ARG A 143 -9.56 -17.62 -13.50
N GLN A 144 -8.95 -18.74 -13.86
CA GLN A 144 -9.09 -20.13 -13.38
C GLN A 144 -7.74 -20.84 -13.36
#